data_AF-A0A528TJK0-F1
#
_entry.id   AF-A0A528TJK0-F1
#
_cell.length_a   1.000
_cell.length_b   1.000
_cell.length_c   1.000
_cell.angle_alpha   90.00
_cell.angle_beta   90.00
_cell.angle_gamma   90.00
#
_symmetry.space_group_name_H-M   'P 1'
#
loop_
_entity.id
_entity.type
_entity.pdbx_description
1 polymer ?
#
loop_
_entity_poly.entity_id
_entity_poly.type
_entity_poly.pdbx_seq_one_letter_code
_entity_poly.pdbx_strand_id
1 'polypeptide(L)'
;ERFRAASKSGDALSMVVENNRFHEIIGEMSANTYLQPSLGRLLIDHARIGHTFFRPRNDDMRKRLQTAVEHHDGFISAIGAHDEDAVVDLVFEHWELSRENMEMFIAPQGMKADALVGDN
;
A
#
# COMPACT_ATOMS: atom_id res chain seq x y z
N GLU A 1 -13.11 -8.37 4.51
CA GLU A 1 -14.41 -7.90 3.97
C GLU A 1 -14.49 -6.46 3.44
N ARG A 2 -14.41 -5.38 4.25
CA ARG A 2 -14.70 -4.02 3.75
C ARG A 2 -13.76 -3.53 2.64
N PHE A 3 -12.46 -3.74 2.80
CA PHE A 3 -11.46 -3.44 1.76
C PHE A 3 -11.68 -4.24 0.48
N ARG A 4 -11.99 -5.54 0.60
CA ARG A 4 -12.35 -6.41 -0.53
C ARG A 4 -13.60 -5.92 -1.26
N ALA A 5 -14.62 -5.48 -0.53
CA ALA A 5 -15.82 -4.90 -1.12
C ALA A 5 -15.51 -3.60 -1.88
N ALA A 6 -14.73 -2.70 -1.28
CA ALA A 6 -14.29 -1.45 -1.93
C ALA A 6 -13.46 -1.70 -3.19
N SER A 7 -12.60 -2.72 -3.18
CA SER A 7 -11.84 -3.13 -4.37
C SER A 7 -12.74 -3.65 -5.48
N LYS A 8 -13.72 -4.52 -5.16
CA LYS A 8 -14.70 -5.03 -6.13
C LYS A 8 -15.56 -3.93 -6.76
N SER A 9 -15.91 -2.89 -6.00
CA SER A 9 -16.68 -1.75 -6.52
C SER A 9 -15.82 -0.70 -7.22
N GLY A 10 -14.49 -0.80 -7.17
CA GLY A 10 -13.58 0.20 -7.71
C GLY A 10 -13.60 1.53 -6.95
N ASP A 11 -14.08 1.55 -5.70
CA ASP A 11 -14.12 2.76 -4.88
C ASP A 11 -12.74 3.02 -4.26
N ALA A 12 -11.93 3.80 -4.96
CA ALA A 12 -10.59 4.17 -4.52
C ALA A 12 -10.55 4.91 -3.18
N LEU A 13 -11.57 5.71 -2.84
CA LEU A 13 -11.57 6.43 -1.57
C LEU A 13 -11.83 5.46 -0.42
N SER A 14 -12.83 4.58 -0.59
CA SER A 14 -13.12 3.54 0.40
C SER A 14 -11.95 2.56 0.53
N MET A 15 -11.25 2.23 -0.56
CA MET A 15 -10.02 1.43 -0.48
C MET A 15 -8.95 2.07 0.41
N VAL A 16 -8.67 3.38 0.26
CA VAL A 16 -7.72 4.09 1.14
C VAL A 16 -8.14 4.00 2.60
N VAL A 17 -9.40 4.31 2.90
CA VAL A 17 -9.91 4.37 4.28
C VAL A 17 -9.85 2.99 4.95
N GLU A 18 -10.35 1.97 4.27
CA GLU A 18 -10.42 0.62 4.82
C GLU A 18 -9.03 -0.03 4.91
N ASN A 19 -8.11 0.26 3.98
CA ASN A 19 -6.70 -0.15 4.07
C ASN A 19 -6.01 0.50 5.27
N ASN A 20 -6.20 1.81 5.45
CA ASN A 20 -5.61 2.55 6.56
C ASN A 20 -6.09 2.00 7.91
N ARG A 21 -7.41 1.77 8.05
CA ARG A 21 -7.98 1.22 9.28
C ARG A 21 -7.49 -0.19 9.57
N PHE A 22 -7.29 -1.01 8.54
CA PHE A 22 -6.74 -2.36 8.71
C PHE A 22 -5.35 -2.34 9.34
N HIS A 23 -4.41 -1.55 8.79
CA HIS A 23 -3.06 -1.46 9.36
C HIS A 23 -3.01 -0.76 10.72
N GLU A 24 -3.90 0.21 10.96
CA GLU A 24 -4.04 0.85 12.27
C GLU A 24 -4.43 -0.16 13.35
N ILE A 25 -5.39 -1.05 13.07
CA ILE A 25 -5.81 -2.11 14.01
C ILE A 25 -4.63 -3.05 14.33
N ILE A 26 -3.86 -3.48 13.33
CA ILE A 26 -2.66 -4.31 13.56
C ILE A 26 -1.65 -3.57 14.45
N GLY A 27 -1.47 -2.26 14.22
CA GLY A 27 -0.65 -1.40 15.07
C GLY A 27 -1.14 -1.33 16.52
N GLU A 28 -2.44 -1.15 16.73
CA GLU A 28 -3.08 -1.17 18.05
C GLU A 28 -2.86 -2.52 18.76
N MET A 29 -3.00 -3.63 18.04
CA MET A 29 -2.79 -4.99 18.58
C MET A 29 -1.37 -5.25 19.07
N SER A 30 -0.36 -4.53 18.55
CA SER A 30 1.03 -4.65 19.02
C SER A 30 1.23 -4.17 20.47
N ALA A 31 0.28 -3.40 21.01
CA ALA A 31 0.35 -2.80 22.35
C ALA A 31 1.67 -2.03 22.62
N ASN A 32 2.33 -1.52 21.57
CA ASN A 32 3.61 -0.84 21.68
C ASN A 32 3.46 0.68 21.49
N THR A 33 3.43 1.41 22.60
CA THR A 33 3.31 2.89 22.61
C THR A 33 4.43 3.60 21.86
N TYR A 34 5.61 2.99 21.72
CA TYR A 34 6.72 3.58 20.99
C TYR A 34 6.55 3.48 19.46
N LEU A 35 5.77 2.52 18.97
CA LEU A 35 5.51 2.34 17.53
C LEU A 35 4.35 3.21 17.02
N GLN A 36 3.39 3.56 17.88
CA GLN A 36 2.19 4.28 17.44
C GLN A 36 2.48 5.61 16.72
N PRO A 37 3.39 6.48 17.18
CA PRO A 37 3.63 7.76 16.51
C PRO A 37 4.25 7.61 15.13
N SER A 38 5.19 6.68 14.97
CA SER A 38 5.87 6.41 13.70
C SER A 38 4.94 5.72 12.71
N LEU A 39 4.16 4.74 13.17
CA LEU A 39 3.14 4.09 12.35
C LEU A 39 2.08 5.08 11.87
N GLY A 40 1.57 5.94 12.74
CA GLY A 40 0.57 6.94 12.37
C GLY A 40 1.05 7.89 11.26
N ARG A 41 2.32 8.34 11.30
CA ARG A 41 2.90 9.13 10.20
C ARG A 41 3.00 8.33 8.91
N LEU A 42 3.49 7.10 8.98
CA LEU A 42 3.61 6.22 7.82
C LEU A 42 2.25 5.99 7.16
N LEU A 43 1.19 5.76 7.95
CA LEU A 43 -0.17 5.57 7.47
C LEU A 43 -0.73 6.81 6.76
N ILE A 44 -0.49 8.01 7.29
CA ILE A 44 -0.89 9.28 6.64
C ILE A 44 -0.22 9.43 5.28
N ASP A 45 1.09 9.21 5.22
CA ASP A 45 1.85 9.33 3.98
C ASP A 45 1.43 8.25 2.97
N HIS A 46 1.24 7.01 3.43
CA HIS A 46 0.75 5.91 2.62
C HIS A 46 -0.66 6.20 2.07
N ALA A 47 -1.58 6.74 2.87
CA ALA A 47 -2.93 7.10 2.43
C ALA A 47 -2.92 8.20 1.37
N ARG A 48 -2.02 9.19 1.50
CA ARG A 48 -1.86 10.28 0.52
C ARG A 48 -1.44 9.74 -0.84
N ILE A 49 -0.50 8.80 -0.87
CA ILE A 49 -0.04 8.15 -2.12
C ILE A 49 -1.07 7.10 -2.59
N GLY A 50 -1.78 6.45 -1.65
CA GLY A 50 -2.81 5.43 -1.86
C GLY A 50 -3.82 5.70 -2.96
N HIS A 51 -4.21 6.96 -3.13
CA HIS A 51 -5.14 7.37 -4.17
C HIS A 51 -4.68 7.08 -5.61
N THR A 52 -3.37 6.93 -5.85
CA THR A 52 -2.83 6.50 -7.15
C THR A 52 -2.81 4.98 -7.28
N PHE A 53 -2.48 4.24 -6.20
CA PHE A 53 -2.44 2.77 -6.18
C PHE A 53 -3.81 2.15 -6.44
N PHE A 54 -4.84 2.71 -5.82
CA PHE A 54 -6.21 2.18 -5.91
C PHE A 54 -6.95 2.61 -7.19
N ARG A 55 -6.24 3.16 -8.18
CA ARG A 55 -6.75 3.47 -9.52
C ARG A 55 -5.90 2.79 -10.59
N PRO A 56 -5.95 1.46 -10.71
CA PRO A 56 -5.13 0.72 -11.65
C PRO A 56 -5.44 1.12 -13.10
N ARG A 57 -4.40 1.31 -13.92
CA ARG A 57 -4.50 1.78 -15.31
C ARG A 57 -4.20 0.70 -16.35
N ASN A 58 -3.69 -0.44 -15.91
CA ASN A 58 -3.35 -1.58 -16.75
C ASN A 58 -3.59 -2.90 -15.98
N ASP A 59 -3.44 -4.02 -16.68
CA ASP A 59 -3.73 -5.36 -16.16
C ASP A 59 -2.79 -5.77 -15.03
N ASP A 60 -1.52 -5.38 -15.12
CA ASP A 60 -0.52 -5.65 -14.10
C ASP A 60 -0.87 -4.98 -12.78
N MET A 61 -1.22 -3.68 -12.81
CA MET A 61 -1.69 -2.94 -11.64
C MET A 61 -2.97 -3.56 -11.05
N ARG A 62 -3.90 -4.03 -11.89
CA ARG A 62 -5.12 -4.71 -11.43
C ARG A 62 -4.79 -6.02 -10.70
N LYS A 63 -3.86 -6.81 -11.25
CA LYS A 63 -3.40 -8.05 -10.63
C LYS A 63 -2.73 -7.78 -9.27
N ARG A 64 -1.82 -6.80 -9.21
CA ARG A 64 -1.16 -6.38 -7.96
C ARG A 64 -2.16 -5.96 -6.89
N LEU A 65 -3.16 -5.14 -7.26
CA LEU A 65 -4.21 -4.73 -6.34
C LEU A 65 -5.02 -5.94 -5.82
N GLN A 66 -5.37 -6.87 -6.70
CA GLN A 66 -6.08 -8.09 -6.32
C GLN A 66 -5.25 -8.94 -5.34
N THR A 67 -3.95 -9.09 -5.59
CA THR A 67 -3.03 -9.78 -4.68
C THR A 67 -2.92 -9.07 -3.33
N ALA A 68 -2.83 -7.73 -3.31
CA ALA A 68 -2.84 -6.98 -2.05
C ALA A 68 -4.12 -7.20 -1.23
N VAL A 69 -5.29 -7.24 -1.88
CA VAL A 69 -6.57 -7.59 -1.23
C VAL A 69 -6.54 -9.01 -0.65
N GLU A 70 -5.93 -9.96 -1.35
CA GLU A 70 -5.77 -11.34 -0.86
C GLU A 70 -4.82 -11.41 0.34
N HIS A 71 -3.74 -10.63 0.35
CA HIS A 71 -2.83 -10.56 1.49
C HIS A 71 -3.53 -10.08 2.76
N HIS A 72 -4.51 -9.16 2.68
CA HIS A 72 -5.27 -8.72 3.86
C HIS A 72 -6.03 -9.88 4.52
N ASP A 73 -6.64 -10.75 3.72
CA ASP A 73 -7.34 -11.92 4.25
C ASP A 73 -6.36 -13.00 4.74
N GLY A 74 -5.18 -13.10 4.10
CA GLY A 74 -4.06 -13.90 4.57
C GLY A 74 -3.59 -13.47 5.97
N PHE A 75 -3.39 -12.17 6.20
CA PHE A 75 -3.04 -11.64 7.51
C PHE A 75 -4.09 -11.96 8.56
N ILE A 76 -5.37 -11.75 8.24
CA ILE A 76 -6.47 -12.07 9.18
C ILE A 76 -6.44 -13.55 9.57
N SER A 77 -6.21 -14.42 8.59
CA SER A 77 -6.16 -15.87 8.81
C SER A 77 -4.95 -16.27 9.67
N ALA A 78 -3.76 -15.76 9.33
CA ALA A 78 -2.52 -16.08 10.05
C ALA A 78 -2.54 -15.53 11.49
N ILE A 79 -2.99 -14.29 11.69
CA ILE A 79 -3.18 -13.70 13.02
C ILE A 79 -4.21 -14.51 13.82
N GLY A 80 -5.33 -14.89 13.21
CA GLY A 80 -6.37 -15.70 13.88
C GLY A 80 -5.90 -17.10 14.26
N ALA A 81 -4.94 -17.66 13.52
CA ALA A 81 -4.32 -18.94 13.81
C ALA A 81 -3.11 -18.83 14.78
N HIS A 82 -2.71 -17.62 15.16
CA HIS A 82 -1.46 -17.35 15.90
C HIS A 82 -0.21 -17.88 15.19
N ASP A 83 -0.19 -17.83 13.85
CA ASP A 83 0.93 -18.25 13.01
C ASP A 83 1.85 -17.05 12.73
N GLU A 84 2.84 -16.86 13.59
CA GLU A 84 3.76 -15.72 13.53
C GLU A 84 4.63 -15.74 12.27
N ASP A 85 5.12 -16.93 11.87
CA ASP A 85 5.99 -17.09 10.70
C ASP A 85 5.23 -16.71 9.42
N ALA A 86 3.98 -17.18 9.27
CA ALA A 86 3.14 -16.82 8.14
C ALA A 86 2.82 -15.31 8.09
N VAL A 87 2.65 -14.65 9.25
CA VAL A 87 2.48 -13.19 9.29
C VAL A 87 3.74 -12.49 8.80
N VAL A 88 4.92 -12.91 9.27
CA VAL A 88 6.21 -12.29 8.89
C VAL A 88 6.45 -12.43 7.39
N ASP A 89 6.30 -13.62 6.83
CA ASP A 89 6.47 -13.86 5.40
C ASP A 89 5.53 -12.97 4.58
N LEU A 90 4.25 -12.91 4.98
CA LEU A 90 3.25 -12.13 4.28
C LEU A 90 3.49 -10.61 4.40
N VAL A 91 4.09 -10.12 5.49
CA VAL A 91 4.52 -8.71 5.61
C VAL A 91 5.53 -8.37 4.52
N PHE A 92 6.54 -9.22 4.29
CA PHE A 92 7.53 -8.98 3.26
C PHE A 92 6.91 -9.02 1.86
N GLU A 93 6.11 -10.03 1.55
CA GLU A 93 5.43 -10.13 0.25
C GLU A 93 4.50 -8.93 -0.01
N HIS A 94 3.75 -8.51 1.01
CA HIS A 94 2.85 -7.35 0.90
C HIS A 94 3.61 -6.02 0.73
N TRP A 95 4.74 -5.86 1.44
CA TRP A 95 5.59 -4.69 1.31
C TRP A 95 6.16 -4.55 -0.10
N GLU A 96 6.59 -5.65 -0.73
CA GLU A 96 7.16 -5.62 -2.08
C GLU A 96 6.16 -5.11 -3.13
N LEU A 97 4.88 -5.47 -3.03
CA LEU A 97 3.81 -4.92 -3.89
C LEU A 97 3.70 -3.40 -3.76
N SER A 98 3.90 -2.88 -2.55
CA SER A 98 3.86 -1.44 -2.27
C SER A 98 5.13 -0.74 -2.74
N ARG A 99 6.31 -1.34 -2.53
CA ARG A 99 7.62 -0.80 -2.94
C ARG A 99 7.70 -0.57 -4.43
N GLU A 100 7.40 -1.59 -5.23
CA GLU A 100 7.48 -1.50 -6.69
C GLU A 100 6.54 -0.42 -7.25
N ASN A 101 5.38 -0.24 -6.64
CA ASN A 101 4.45 0.81 -7.05
C ASN A 101 4.92 2.19 -6.56
N MET A 102 5.48 2.32 -5.36
CA MET A 102 6.04 3.58 -4.84
C MET A 102 7.24 4.07 -5.66
N GLU A 103 8.13 3.17 -6.10
CA GLU A 103 9.28 3.51 -6.95
C GLU A 103 8.87 4.21 -8.25
N MET A 104 7.71 3.84 -8.81
CA MET A 104 7.15 4.49 -10.01
C MET A 104 6.81 5.99 -9.78
N PHE A 105 6.63 6.43 -8.54
CA PHE A 105 6.23 7.80 -8.19
C PHE A 105 7.34 8.63 -7.52
N ILE A 106 8.37 7.98 -6.95
CA ILE A 106 9.48 8.65 -6.27
C ILE A 106 10.67 8.86 -7.24
N ALA A 107 10.76 8.08 -8.32
CA ALA A 107 11.76 8.30 -9.35
C ALA A 107 11.60 9.71 -9.96
N PRO A 108 12.61 10.60 -9.86
CA PRO A 108 12.52 11.92 -10.47
C PRO A 108 12.35 11.76 -11.98
N GLN A 109 11.41 12.52 -12.57
CA GLN A 109 11.37 12.62 -14.02
C GLN A 109 12.73 13.16 -14.48
N GLY A 110 13.44 12.39 -15.30
CA GLY A 110 14.73 12.81 -15.83
C GLY A 110 14.60 14.20 -16.42
N MET A 111 15.34 15.16 -15.86
CA MET A 111 15.41 16.51 -16.41
C MET A 111 15.84 16.36 -17.87
N LYS A 112 14.99 16.80 -18.81
CA LYS A 112 15.45 17.02 -20.17
C LYS A 112 16.53 18.08 -20.06
N ALA A 113 17.75 17.74 -20.50
CA ALA A 113 18.79 18.74 -20.63
C ALA A 113 18.24 19.85 -21.52
N ASP A 114 18.29 21.09 -21.04
CA ASP A 114 18.07 22.26 -21.89
C ASP A 114 19.19 22.24 -22.93
N ALA A 115 18.91 21.58 -24.06
CA ALA A 115 19.75 21.64 -25.22
C ALA A 115 19.70 23.08 -25.71
N LEU A 116 20.74 23.82 -25.33
CA LEU A 116 21.21 25.09 -25.85
C LEU A 116 20.43 25.51 -27.11
N VAL A 117 19.42 26.35 -26.92
CA VAL A 117 18.94 27.24 -27.99
C VAL A 117 20.07 28.25 -28.19
N GLY A 118 21.07 27.84 -28.97
CA GLY A 118 22.04 28.76 -29.53
C GLY A 118 21.35 29.56 -30.60
N ASP A 119 21.23 30.87 -30.37
CA ASP A 119 20.96 31.85 -31.42
C ASP A 119 21.92 31.64 -32.59
N ASN A 120 21.36 31.44 -33.79
CA ASN A 120 21.85 32.08 -35.01
C ASN A 120 20.77 32.08 -36.10
#